data_AF-A0A139KRA0-F1
#
_entry.id   AF-A0A139KRA0-F1
#
_cell.length_a   1.000
_cell.length_b   1.000
_cell.length_c   1.000
_cell.angle_alpha   90.00
_cell.angle_beta   90.00
_cell.angle_gamma   90.00
#
_symmetry.space_group_name_H-M   'P 1'
#
loop_
_entity.id
_entity.type
_entity.pdbx_description
1 polymer ?
#
loop_
_entity_poly.entity_id
_entity_poly.type
_entity_poly.pdbx_seq_one_letter_code
_entity_poly.pdbx_strand_id
1 'polypeptide(L)'
;MSIKDRFKMIMDREKLTAGAFAESIGVAQATISHILGPRNKYPSTEVILRLQQKYSDINLNWLLTGQGEMSNTSSDSDSSIESGFDYPLFAENSVNPSKETGPAENRKEIALETPVNATKETVKQEIIYKERPPRKITEIRIFFDDNTYETFKPEK
;
A
#
# COMPACT_ATOMS: atom_id res chain seq x y z
N MET A 1 5.92 -17.99 -12.61
CA MET A 1 5.05 -17.63 -11.47
C MET A 1 4.64 -16.18 -11.60
N SER A 2 3.34 -15.87 -11.51
CA SER A 2 2.85 -14.50 -11.67
C SER A 2 2.88 -13.71 -10.36
N ILE A 3 2.82 -12.37 -10.44
CA ILE A 3 2.67 -11.50 -9.26
C ILE A 3 1.43 -11.87 -8.43
N LYS A 4 0.33 -12.21 -9.10
CA LYS A 4 -0.90 -12.69 -8.46
C LYS A 4 -0.65 -13.95 -7.64
N ASP A 5 0.09 -14.91 -8.19
CA ASP A 5 0.41 -16.16 -7.48
C ASP A 5 1.27 -15.87 -6.25
N ARG A 6 2.17 -14.88 -6.31
CA ARG A 6 3.01 -14.48 -5.17
C ARG A 6 2.19 -13.85 -4.06
N PHE A 7 1.24 -12.97 -4.39
CA PHE A 7 0.26 -12.45 -3.43
C PHE A 7 -0.56 -13.57 -2.79
N LYS A 8 -0.97 -14.58 -3.56
CA LYS A 8 -1.65 -15.76 -3.01
C LYS A 8 -0.78 -16.56 -2.05
N MET A 9 0.47 -16.82 -2.40
CA MET A 9 1.39 -17.52 -1.50
C MET A 9 1.59 -16.78 -0.17
N ILE A 10 1.63 -15.45 -0.19
CA ILE A 10 1.68 -14.65 1.04
C ILE A 10 0.39 -14.81 1.85
N MET A 11 -0.78 -14.70 1.21
CA MET A 11 -2.07 -14.88 1.89
C MET A 11 -2.21 -16.29 2.49
N ASP A 12 -1.79 -17.32 1.76
CA ASP A 12 -1.88 -18.72 2.19
C ASP A 12 -0.94 -18.99 3.38
N ARG A 13 0.26 -18.42 3.36
CA ARG A 13 1.22 -18.47 4.48
C ARG A 13 0.63 -17.86 5.75
N GLU A 14 0.01 -16.69 5.62
CA GLU A 14 -0.59 -15.97 6.75
C GLU A 14 -1.99 -16.51 7.12
N LYS A 15 -2.53 -17.45 6.31
CA LYS A 15 -3.89 -18.01 6.44
C LYS A 15 -4.97 -16.92 6.44
N LEU A 16 -4.77 -15.86 5.65
CA LEU A 16 -5.68 -14.73 5.56
C LEU A 16 -6.57 -14.84 4.31
N THR A 17 -7.84 -14.46 4.46
CA THR A 17 -8.70 -14.22 3.30
C THR A 17 -8.30 -12.93 2.60
N ALA A 18 -8.70 -12.75 1.33
CA ALA A 18 -8.37 -11.54 0.58
C ALA A 18 -8.83 -10.23 1.26
N GLY A 19 -9.95 -10.26 1.99
CA GLY A 19 -10.43 -9.12 2.78
C GLY A 19 -9.54 -8.84 3.98
N ALA A 20 -9.26 -9.86 4.80
CA ALA A 20 -8.40 -9.73 5.97
C ALA A 20 -6.95 -9.33 5.61
N PHE A 21 -6.46 -9.81 4.46
CA PHE A 21 -5.15 -9.40 3.92
C PHE A 21 -5.14 -7.93 3.48
N ALA A 22 -6.23 -7.44 2.87
CA ALA A 22 -6.33 -6.03 2.53
C ALA A 22 -6.30 -5.14 3.78
N GLU A 23 -7.04 -5.56 4.82
CA GLU A 23 -7.03 -4.88 6.12
C GLU A 23 -5.66 -4.92 6.80
N SER A 24 -4.93 -6.05 6.71
CA SER A 24 -3.63 -6.21 7.37
C SER A 24 -2.55 -5.26 6.84
N ILE A 25 -2.59 -4.97 5.54
CA ILE A 25 -1.69 -4.00 4.88
C ILE A 25 -2.31 -2.60 4.76
N GLY A 26 -3.53 -2.40 5.24
CA GLY A 26 -4.20 -1.09 5.26
C GLY A 26 -4.61 -0.56 3.88
N VAL A 27 -5.04 -1.44 2.97
CA VAL A 27 -5.56 -1.07 1.64
C VAL A 27 -7.01 -1.49 1.49
N ALA A 28 -7.73 -0.90 0.52
CA ALA A 28 -9.10 -1.30 0.22
C ALA A 28 -9.15 -2.75 -0.32
N GLN A 29 -10.17 -3.52 0.08
CA GLN A 29 -10.40 -4.89 -0.42
C GLN A 29 -10.52 -4.96 -1.95
N ALA A 30 -11.05 -3.92 -2.58
CA ALA A 30 -11.13 -3.80 -4.04
C ALA A 30 -9.74 -3.83 -4.69
N THR A 31 -8.71 -3.25 -4.06
CA THR A 31 -7.34 -3.23 -4.56
C THR A 31 -6.75 -4.63 -4.62
N ILE A 32 -6.90 -5.41 -3.54
CA ILE A 32 -6.47 -6.82 -3.51
C ILE A 32 -7.26 -7.64 -4.53
N SER A 33 -8.57 -7.44 -4.62
CA SER A 33 -9.42 -8.12 -5.60
C SER A 33 -8.99 -7.83 -7.04
N HIS A 34 -8.56 -6.60 -7.31
CA HIS A 34 -8.07 -6.17 -8.63
C HIS A 34 -6.75 -6.86 -9.01
N ILE A 35 -5.85 -7.05 -8.03
CA ILE A 35 -4.57 -7.79 -8.21
C ILE A 35 -4.84 -9.28 -8.44
N LEU A 36 -5.80 -9.85 -7.70
CA LEU A 36 -6.18 -11.27 -7.82
C LEU A 36 -7.05 -11.59 -9.03
N GLY A 37 -7.42 -10.57 -9.82
CA GLY A 37 -8.29 -10.69 -10.98
C GLY A 37 -7.74 -11.60 -12.09
N PRO A 38 -8.52 -11.80 -13.16
CA PRO A 38 -8.14 -12.67 -14.29
C PRO A 38 -7.02 -12.06 -15.14
N ARG A 39 -6.85 -10.73 -15.12
CA ARG A 39 -5.76 -10.03 -15.79
C ARG A 39 -4.66 -9.76 -14.79
N ASN A 40 -3.45 -10.21 -15.13
CA ASN A 40 -2.27 -10.08 -14.28
C ASN A 40 -1.79 -8.62 -14.27
N LYS A 41 -2.42 -7.78 -13.43
CA LYS A 41 -2.12 -6.35 -13.33
C LYS A 41 -1.17 -6.13 -12.16
N TYR A 42 -0.09 -5.38 -12.39
CA TYR A 42 0.86 -5.05 -11.35
C TYR A 42 0.19 -4.19 -10.26
N PRO A 43 0.42 -4.50 -8.97
CA PRO A 43 -0.04 -3.67 -7.87
C PRO A 43 0.58 -2.27 -7.97
N SER A 44 -0.10 -1.27 -7.40
CA SER A 44 0.52 0.05 -7.24
C SER A 44 1.70 -0.01 -6.27
N THR A 45 2.65 0.90 -6.43
CA THR A 45 3.82 1.01 -5.55
C THR A 45 3.43 1.14 -4.08
N GLU A 46 2.34 1.84 -3.78
CA GLU A 46 1.81 1.97 -2.41
C GLU A 46 1.47 0.60 -1.80
N VAL A 47 0.82 -0.29 -2.56
CA VAL A 47 0.48 -1.64 -2.07
C VAL A 47 1.73 -2.43 -1.76
N ILE A 48 2.75 -2.34 -2.62
CA ILE A 48 4.03 -3.03 -2.43
C ILE A 48 4.73 -2.50 -1.16
N LEU A 49 4.76 -1.18 -0.97
CA LEU A 49 5.40 -0.56 0.19
C LEU A 49 4.70 -0.95 1.50
N ARG A 50 3.37 -0.90 1.52
CA ARG A 50 2.56 -1.32 2.68
C ARG A 50 2.75 -2.79 3.03
N LEU A 51 2.82 -3.64 2.01
CA LEU A 51 3.08 -5.06 2.19
C LEU A 51 4.47 -5.28 2.80
N GLN A 52 5.51 -4.61 2.29
CA GLN A 52 6.87 -4.72 2.84
C GLN A 52 6.96 -4.19 4.27
N GLN A 53 6.24 -3.12 4.60
CA GLN A 53 6.17 -2.59 5.96
C GLN A 53 5.50 -3.57 6.94
N LYS A 54 4.47 -4.29 6.48
CA LYS A 54 3.74 -5.25 7.31
C LYS A 54 4.46 -6.59 7.44
N TYR A 55 5.12 -7.02 6.37
CA TYR A 55 5.78 -8.30 6.23
C TYR A 55 7.24 -8.06 5.80
N SER A 56 8.05 -7.58 6.74
CA SER A 56 9.46 -7.20 6.51
C SER A 56 10.37 -8.38 6.16
N ASP A 57 9.91 -9.59 6.46
CA ASP A 57 10.56 -10.85 6.16
C ASP A 57 10.36 -11.30 4.71
N ILE A 58 9.46 -10.67 3.95
CA ILE A 58 9.27 -10.96 2.52
C ILE A 58 10.38 -10.32 1.70
N ASN A 59 10.92 -11.09 0.75
CA ASN A 59 11.90 -10.61 -0.20
C ASN A 59 11.22 -9.82 -1.32
N LEU A 60 11.58 -8.53 -1.43
CA LEU A 60 11.01 -7.63 -2.43
C LEU A 60 11.40 -8.03 -3.86
N ASN A 61 12.63 -8.52 -4.07
CA ASN A 61 13.05 -8.99 -5.38
C ASN A 61 12.20 -10.20 -5.82
N TRP A 62 12.00 -11.18 -4.95
CA TRP A 62 11.11 -12.29 -5.22
C TRP A 62 9.68 -11.82 -5.52
N LEU A 63 9.16 -10.89 -4.72
CA LEU A 63 7.83 -10.35 -4.93
C LEU A 63 7.68 -9.66 -6.30
N LEU A 64 8.69 -8.97 -6.81
CA LEU A 64 8.60 -8.21 -8.06
C LEU A 64 8.98 -9.03 -9.29
N THR A 65 10.08 -9.78 -9.21
CA THR A 65 10.66 -10.50 -10.35
C THR A 65 10.25 -11.98 -10.37
N GLY A 66 9.96 -12.56 -9.20
CA GLY A 66 9.68 -13.99 -9.05
C GLY A 66 10.90 -14.87 -9.02
N GLN A 67 12.08 -14.26 -8.89
CA GLN A 67 13.36 -14.95 -8.77
C GLN A 67 13.79 -14.97 -7.29
N GLY A 68 14.45 -16.05 -6.88
CA GLY A 68 14.92 -16.22 -5.51
C GLY A 68 13.87 -16.82 -4.57
N GLU A 69 14.07 -16.60 -3.27
CA GLU A 69 13.21 -17.14 -2.20
C GLU A 69 12.21 -16.11 -1.69
N MET A 70 11.07 -16.60 -1.17
CA MET A 70 9.99 -15.75 -0.67
C MET A 70 10.39 -14.93 0.56
N SER A 71 11.17 -15.51 1.45
CA SER A 71 11.62 -14.90 2.69
C SER A 71 13.06 -14.44 2.59
N ASN A 72 13.39 -13.32 3.20
CA ASN A 72 14.77 -12.92 3.44
C ASN A 72 15.38 -13.95 4.42
N THR A 73 16.37 -14.71 3.97
CA THR A 73 17.15 -15.54 4.89
C THR A 73 17.92 -14.62 5.83
N SER A 74 18.17 -15.04 7.07
CA SER A 74 18.85 -14.24 8.10
C SER A 74 20.27 -13.78 7.71
N SER A 75 20.75 -14.18 6.53
CA SER A 75 22.01 -13.78 5.93
C SER A 75 21.96 -12.44 5.20
N ASP A 76 20.77 -11.93 4.84
CA ASP A 76 20.62 -10.68 4.07
C ASP A 76 20.21 -9.48 4.93
N SER A 77 19.92 -9.69 6.21
CA SER A 77 19.49 -8.64 7.16
C SER A 77 20.65 -7.85 7.80
N ASP A 78 21.88 -8.00 7.30
CA ASP A 78 23.03 -7.20 7.75
C ASP A 78 23.75 -6.57 6.55
N SER A 79 23.03 -5.74 5.79
CA SER A 79 23.62 -4.65 5.02
C SER A 79 23.16 -3.32 5.58
N SER A 80 23.21 -3.19 6.91
CA SER A 80 23.39 -1.89 7.53
C SER A 80 24.79 -1.42 7.15
N ILE A 81 24.84 -0.32 6.41
CA ILE A 81 26.07 0.35 5.99
C ILE A 81 26.80 0.85 7.24
N GLU A 82 27.69 0.03 7.82
CA GLU A 82 28.75 0.48 8.72
C GLU A 82 30.00 -0.40 8.53
N SER A 83 30.92 0.06 7.68
CA SER A 83 32.39 0.08 7.90
C SER A 83 33.14 0.19 6.57
N GLY A 84 34.00 1.20 6.45
CA GLY A 84 35.15 1.13 5.55
C GLY A 84 35.12 1.95 4.26
N PHE A 85 34.70 3.21 4.29
CA PHE A 85 35.22 4.19 3.34
C PHE A 85 35.72 5.43 4.10
N ASP A 86 36.98 5.36 4.50
CA ASP A 86 37.77 6.50 4.97
C ASP A 86 38.07 7.39 3.76
N TYR A 87 37.26 8.43 3.55
CA TYR A 87 37.56 9.51 2.62
C TYR A 87 37.38 10.85 3.34
N PRO A 88 38.46 11.48 3.85
CA PRO A 88 38.38 12.82 4.41
C PRO A 88 38.22 13.80 3.26
N LEU A 89 36.98 14.19 2.96
CA LEU A 89 36.65 15.08 1.84
C LEU A 89 37.20 16.51 2.00
N PHE A 90 37.72 16.88 3.18
CA PHE A 90 38.30 18.19 3.45
C PHE A 90 39.48 18.12 4.43
N ALA A 91 40.56 17.44 4.05
CA ALA A 91 41.86 17.66 4.69
C ALA A 91 42.46 18.99 4.20
N GLU A 92 42.48 19.96 5.12
CA GLU A 92 43.37 21.13 5.24
C GLU A 92 43.55 22.07 4.02
N ASN A 93 43.05 23.31 4.14
CA ASN A 93 43.82 24.48 3.71
C ASN A 93 43.37 25.77 4.44
N SER A 94 44.26 26.22 5.33
CA SER A 94 44.61 27.60 5.66
C SER A 94 43.60 28.56 6.33
N VAL A 95 43.83 28.75 7.63
CA VAL A 95 43.71 29.98 8.46
C VAL A 95 43.52 31.31 7.69
N ASN A 96 42.45 32.07 7.98
CA ASN A 96 42.44 33.35 8.75
C ASN A 96 41.00 33.98 8.82
N PRO A 97 40.68 34.95 9.70
CA PRO A 97 39.45 34.98 10.49
C PRO A 97 38.55 36.16 10.08
N SER A 98 37.34 36.27 10.64
CA SER A 98 36.83 37.52 11.25
C SER A 98 35.32 37.50 11.56
N LYS A 99 35.04 37.96 12.78
CA LYS A 99 33.89 38.77 13.24
C LYS A 99 32.47 38.18 13.33
N GLU A 100 32.15 37.84 14.58
CA GLU A 100 31.07 38.36 15.45
C GLU A 100 29.60 38.47 14.98
N THR A 101 28.74 38.29 16.00
CA THR A 101 27.35 38.78 16.21
C THR A 101 26.23 37.83 15.75
N GLY A 102 25.24 37.42 16.54
CA GLY A 102 24.84 37.66 17.94
C GLY A 102 23.78 36.63 18.38
N PRO A 103 23.19 36.73 19.59
CA PRO A 103 22.22 35.77 20.09
C PRO A 103 20.82 36.13 19.59
N ALA A 104 20.18 35.25 18.83
CA ALA A 104 18.76 35.36 18.51
C ALA A 104 17.97 34.43 19.44
N GLU A 105 17.40 35.06 20.47
CA GLU A 105 16.24 34.60 21.21
C GLU A 105 15.17 34.07 20.25
N ASN A 106 14.51 32.96 20.63
CA ASN A 106 13.05 32.76 20.61
C ASN A 106 12.73 31.27 20.80
N ARG A 107 12.93 30.79 22.02
CA ARG A 107 12.28 29.57 22.50
C ARG A 107 10.83 29.94 22.86
N LYS A 108 9.87 29.60 22.01
CA LYS A 108 8.46 29.43 22.40
C LYS A 108 8.16 27.95 22.50
N GLU A 109 8.29 27.46 23.72
CA GLU A 109 7.84 26.15 24.16
C GLU A 109 6.31 26.19 24.26
N ILE A 110 5.61 25.46 23.39
CA ILE A 110 4.16 25.24 23.50
C ILE A 110 4.00 23.89 24.19
N ALA A 111 3.37 23.91 25.36
CA ALA A 111 3.08 22.74 26.16
C ALA A 111 2.15 21.77 25.42
N LEU A 112 2.43 20.48 25.58
CA LEU A 112 1.68 19.36 25.05
C LEU A 112 0.36 19.21 25.84
N GLU A 113 -0.76 19.56 25.25
CA GLU A 113 -2.09 19.22 25.77
C GLU A 113 -2.33 17.71 25.59
N THR A 114 -2.55 17.00 26.69
CA THR A 114 -2.91 15.58 26.74
C THR A 114 -4.24 15.30 26.03
N PRO A 115 -4.33 14.28 25.15
CA PRO A 115 -5.61 13.88 24.58
C PRO A 115 -6.46 13.16 25.64
N VAL A 116 -7.58 13.78 26.03
CA VAL A 116 -8.61 13.17 26.86
C VAL A 116 -9.29 12.08 26.05
N ASN A 117 -8.96 10.83 26.40
CA ASN A 117 -9.52 9.62 25.82
C ASN A 117 -10.92 9.39 26.40
N ALA A 118 -11.96 9.81 25.69
CA ALA A 118 -13.36 9.51 26.04
C ALA A 118 -13.77 8.16 25.44
N THR A 119 -14.23 7.27 26.32
CA THR A 119 -14.55 5.87 26.08
C THR A 119 -15.84 5.68 25.26
N LYS A 120 -15.70 4.99 24.12
CA LYS A 120 -16.64 4.11 23.38
C LYS A 120 -18.16 4.28 23.58
N GLU A 121 -18.85 4.47 22.45
CA GLU A 121 -20.11 3.76 22.18
C GLU A 121 -20.01 3.06 20.81
N THR A 122 -20.06 1.73 20.83
CA THR A 122 -20.05 0.92 19.61
C THR A 122 -21.45 0.95 19.00
N VAL A 123 -21.63 1.77 17.97
CA VAL A 123 -22.86 1.74 17.16
C VAL A 123 -22.92 0.39 16.45
N LYS A 124 -23.77 -0.52 16.95
CA LYS A 124 -24.13 -1.75 16.25
C LYS A 124 -24.92 -1.37 15.02
N GLN A 125 -24.24 -1.29 13.88
CA GLN A 125 -24.90 -1.11 12.60
C GLN A 125 -25.49 -2.46 12.18
N GLU A 126 -26.77 -2.67 12.52
CA GLU A 126 -27.52 -3.81 11.99
C GLU A 126 -27.61 -3.67 10.47
N ILE A 127 -27.03 -4.63 9.76
CA ILE A 127 -26.99 -4.67 8.31
C ILE A 127 -28.40 -5.05 7.84
N ILE A 128 -29.27 -4.07 7.64
CA ILE A 128 -30.60 -4.32 7.07
C ILE A 128 -30.39 -4.72 5.60
N TYR A 129 -30.44 -6.03 5.33
CA TYR A 129 -30.45 -6.57 3.98
C TYR A 129 -31.80 -6.26 3.34
N LYS A 130 -31.91 -5.08 2.71
CA LYS A 130 -33.01 -4.81 1.77
C LYS A 130 -32.74 -5.62 0.52
N GLU A 131 -33.28 -6.83 0.48
CA GLU A 131 -33.31 -7.67 -0.71
C GLU A 131 -33.98 -6.88 -1.84
N ARG A 132 -33.17 -6.41 -2.80
CA ARG A 132 -33.69 -5.64 -3.93
C ARG A 132 -34.33 -6.64 -4.89
N PRO A 133 -35.56 -6.40 -5.36
CA PRO A 133 -36.19 -7.31 -6.31
C PRO A 133 -35.32 -7.45 -7.57
N PRO A 134 -35.35 -8.63 -8.21
CA PRO A 134 -34.54 -8.88 -9.41
C PRO A 134 -34.89 -7.85 -10.49
N ARG A 135 -33.88 -7.13 -10.97
CA ARG A 135 -34.05 -6.11 -12.01
C ARG A 135 -34.27 -6.80 -13.35
N LYS A 136 -35.30 -6.39 -14.07
CA LYS A 136 -35.51 -6.79 -15.46
C LYS A 136 -34.89 -5.73 -16.37
N ILE A 137 -34.24 -6.19 -17.42
CA ILE A 137 -33.72 -5.31 -18.47
C ILE A 137 -34.93 -4.75 -19.22
N THR A 138 -35.05 -3.43 -19.30
CA THR A 138 -36.15 -2.76 -20.03
C THR A 138 -35.76 -2.41 -21.46
N GLU A 139 -34.49 -2.06 -21.69
CA GLU A 139 -33.96 -1.63 -22.98
C GLU A 139 -32.44 -1.84 -22.99
N ILE A 140 -31.90 -2.33 -24.11
CA ILE A 140 -30.47 -2.34 -24.41
C ILE A 140 -30.26 -1.49 -25.66
N ARG A 141 -29.35 -0.50 -25.59
CA ARG A 141 -28.95 0.30 -26.75
C ARG A 141 -27.49 0.03 -27.09
N ILE A 142 -27.24 -0.45 -28.31
CA ILE A 142 -25.91 -0.73 -28.85
C ILE A 142 -25.55 0.44 -29.77
N PHE A 143 -24.41 1.08 -29.53
CA PHE A 143 -23.90 2.17 -30.37
C PHE A 143 -22.76 1.65 -31.25
N PHE A 144 -22.79 2.02 -32.52
CA PHE A 144 -21.77 1.69 -33.50
C PHE A 144 -20.79 2.86 -33.68
N ASP A 145 -19.69 2.60 -34.36
CA ASP A 145 -18.61 3.57 -34.64
C ASP A 145 -19.00 4.65 -35.66
N ASP A 146 -20.04 4.41 -36.44
CA ASP A 146 -20.66 5.35 -37.39
C ASP A 146 -21.71 6.28 -36.74
N ASN A 147 -21.73 6.35 -35.40
CA ASN A 147 -22.72 7.09 -34.60
C ASN A 147 -24.16 6.57 -34.72
N THR A 148 -24.41 5.40 -35.31
CA THR A 148 -25.72 4.76 -35.30
C THR A 148 -25.97 3.96 -34.03
N TYR A 149 -27.23 3.59 -33.77
CA TYR A 149 -27.56 2.72 -32.65
C TYR A 149 -28.70 1.74 -32.96
N GLU A 150 -28.64 0.57 -32.36
CA GLU A 150 -29.72 -0.42 -32.33
C GLU A 150 -30.32 -0.53 -30.93
N THR A 151 -31.65 -0.66 -30.85
CA THR A 151 -32.37 -0.75 -29.57
C THR A 151 -33.10 -2.08 -29.48
N PHE A 152 -32.76 -2.86 -28.46
CA PHE A 152 -33.40 -4.13 -28.12
C PHE A 152 -34.32 -3.94 -26.93
N LYS A 153 -35.60 -4.23 -27.13
CA LYS A 153 -36.59 -4.34 -26.06
C LYS A 153 -36.96 -5.81 -25.94
N PRO A 154 -36.81 -6.45 -24.77
CA PRO A 154 -37.28 -7.80 -24.60
C PRO A 154 -38.80 -7.83 -24.82
N GLU A 155 -39.25 -8.65 -25.77
CA GLU A 155 -40.66 -8.87 -26.03
C GLU A 155 -41.34 -9.45 -24.77
N LYS A 156 -42.60 -9.09 -24.56
CA LYS A 156 -43.29 -9.20 -23.27
C LYS A 156 -43.56 -10.65 -22.84
#